data_AF-A0A4Q2T4U0-F1
#
_entry.id   AF-A0A4Q2T4U0-F1
#
_cell.length_a   1.000
_cell.length_b   1.000
_cell.length_c   1.000
_cell.angle_alpha   90.00
_cell.angle_beta   90.00
_cell.angle_gamma   90.00
#
_symmetry.space_group_name_H-M   'P 1'
#
loop_
_entity.id
_entity.type
_entity.pdbx_description
1 polymer ?
#
loop_
_entity_poly.entity_id
_entity_poly.type
_entity_poly.pdbx_seq_one_letter_code
_entity_poly.pdbx_strand_id
1 'polypeptide(L)'
;MSKERIIKLTAEDVDKLLSAGADRTDWKRVDAMTDEDIVAAMRDDPDWQDLIDIDWSKAVAVTPPQKTAISIRLDEDIVDFFKATGKGYQTRINAVLRHFVTEQKRSKR
;
A
#
# COMPACT_ATOMS: atom_id res chain seq x y z
N MET A 1 23.98 -0.25 -9.14
CA MET A 1 22.59 -0.04 -9.61
C MET A 1 22.51 1.33 -10.28
N SER A 2 22.53 1.42 -11.61
CA SER A 2 22.47 2.71 -12.34
C SER A 2 21.08 3.33 -12.20
N LYS A 3 21.03 4.62 -11.86
CA LYS A 3 19.82 5.44 -11.69
C LYS A 3 19.11 5.78 -13.02
N GLU A 4 19.62 5.28 -14.15
CA GLU A 4 19.20 5.70 -15.50
C GLU A 4 18.03 4.88 -16.07
N ARG A 5 17.57 3.81 -15.40
CA ARG A 5 16.53 2.91 -15.95
C ARG A 5 15.10 3.22 -15.52
N ILE A 6 14.89 4.14 -14.58
CA ILE A 6 13.55 4.46 -14.07
C ILE A 6 13.17 5.85 -14.58
N ILE A 7 12.18 5.90 -15.48
CA ILE A 7 11.64 7.14 -16.06
C ILE A 7 10.20 7.38 -15.57
N LYS A 8 9.80 8.65 -15.48
CA LYS A 8 8.42 9.04 -15.18
C LYS A 8 7.71 9.38 -16.49
N LEU A 9 6.62 8.68 -16.78
CA LEU A 9 5.79 8.87 -17.96
C LEU A 9 4.33 9.03 -17.53
N THR A 10 3.54 9.79 -18.29
CA THR A 10 2.08 9.81 -18.13
C THR A 10 1.47 8.62 -18.89
N ALA A 11 0.21 8.28 -18.59
CA ALA A 11 -0.49 7.21 -19.31
C ALA A 11 -0.58 7.47 -20.83
N GLU A 12 -0.81 8.73 -21.23
CA GLU A 12 -0.83 9.13 -22.64
C GLU A 12 0.53 8.98 -23.32
N ASP A 13 1.62 9.26 -22.59
CA ASP A 13 2.97 9.08 -23.13
C ASP A 13 3.31 7.60 -23.31
N VAL A 14 2.86 6.74 -22.40
CA VAL A 14 3.01 5.28 -22.53
C VAL A 14 2.25 4.76 -23.75
N ASP A 15 1.02 5.21 -23.96
CA ASP A 15 0.20 4.81 -25.12
C ASP A 15 0.83 5.24 -26.45
N LYS A 16 1.36 6.47 -26.50
CA LYS A 16 2.14 6.96 -27.66
C LYS A 16 3.40 6.14 -27.91
N LEU A 17 4.13 5.74 -26.86
CA LEU A 17 5.33 4.92 -26.98
C LEU A 17 5.03 3.52 -27.52
N LEU A 18 3.97 2.89 -27.01
CA LEU A 18 3.48 1.59 -27.49
C LEU A 18 3.02 1.67 -28.95
N SER A 19 2.24 2.70 -29.28
CA SER A 19 1.75 2.95 -30.65
C SER A 19 2.89 3.26 -31.63
N ALA A 20 3.97 3.87 -31.15
CA ALA A 20 5.17 4.15 -31.93
C ALA A 20 6.17 2.97 -31.98
N GLY A 21 5.90 1.84 -31.30
CA GLY A 21 6.79 0.69 -31.21
C GLY A 21 8.13 1.02 -30.53
N ALA A 22 8.16 2.07 -29.70
CA ALA A 22 9.35 2.53 -28.98
C ALA A 22 9.48 1.89 -27.60
N ASP A 23 8.59 0.96 -27.24
CA ASP A 23 8.75 0.13 -26.08
C ASP A 23 9.85 -0.91 -26.33
N ARG A 24 10.69 -1.16 -25.33
CA ARG A 24 11.86 -2.04 -25.46
C ARG A 24 11.52 -3.51 -25.17
N THR A 25 10.23 -3.83 -25.08
CA THR A 25 9.73 -5.12 -24.62
C THR A 25 9.47 -6.01 -25.82
N ASP A 26 10.03 -7.22 -25.79
CA ASP A 26 9.68 -8.25 -26.76
C ASP A 26 8.33 -8.88 -26.40
N TRP A 27 7.24 -8.29 -26.89
CA TRP A 27 5.88 -8.75 -26.64
C TRP A 27 5.60 -10.12 -27.25
N LYS A 28 6.23 -10.47 -28.37
CA LYS A 28 6.04 -11.79 -29.00
C LYS A 28 6.57 -12.90 -28.10
N ARG A 29 7.72 -12.67 -27.47
CA ARG A 29 8.28 -13.58 -26.46
C ARG A 29 7.39 -13.71 -25.23
N VAL A 30 6.85 -12.59 -24.74
CA VAL A 30 5.96 -12.60 -23.56
C VAL A 30 4.65 -13.33 -23.84
N ASP A 31 4.05 -13.08 -25.00
CA ASP A 31 2.78 -13.70 -25.41
C ASP A 31 2.92 -15.21 -25.68
N ALA A 32 4.10 -15.66 -26.10
CA ALA A 32 4.41 -17.08 -26.30
C ALA A 32 4.85 -17.81 -25.01
N MET A 33 5.03 -17.10 -23.89
CA MET A 33 5.52 -17.68 -22.64
C MET A 33 4.43 -18.55 -21.99
N THR A 34 4.78 -19.78 -21.63
CA THR A 34 3.81 -20.70 -21.02
C THR A 34 3.68 -20.47 -19.52
N ASP A 35 2.56 -20.92 -18.94
CA ASP A 35 2.36 -20.88 -17.48
C ASP A 35 3.45 -21.65 -16.73
N GLU A 36 3.96 -22.74 -17.31
CA GLU A 36 5.06 -23.53 -16.73
C GLU A 36 6.36 -22.72 -16.69
N ASP A 37 6.67 -22.00 -17.76
CA ASP A 37 7.84 -21.10 -17.82
C ASP A 37 7.72 -19.97 -16.80
N ILE A 38 6.51 -19.44 -16.60
CA ILE A 38 6.24 -18.38 -15.61
C ILE A 38 6.46 -18.90 -14.19
N VAL A 39 5.96 -20.09 -13.87
CA VAL A 39 6.13 -20.71 -12.56
C VAL A 39 7.60 -21.05 -12.29
N ALA A 40 8.32 -21.54 -13.29
CA ALA A 40 9.76 -21.80 -13.17
C ALA A 40 10.53 -20.50 -12.89
N ALA A 41 10.27 -19.45 -13.66
CA ALA A 41 10.91 -18.14 -13.45
C ALA A 41 10.58 -17.54 -12.07
N MET A 42 9.34 -17.68 -11.61
CA MET A 42 8.93 -17.23 -10.27
C MET A 42 9.69 -17.99 -9.16
N ARG A 43 9.89 -19.30 -9.31
CA ARG A 43 10.61 -20.12 -8.31
C ARG A 43 12.10 -19.88 -8.28
N ASP A 44 12.69 -19.52 -9.42
CA ASP A 44 14.11 -19.22 -9.52
C ASP A 44 14.47 -17.81 -9.03
N ASP A 45 13.48 -16.93 -8.84
CA ASP A 45 13.70 -15.55 -8.37
C ASP A 45 13.95 -15.50 -6.84
N PRO A 46 15.15 -15.04 -6.40
CA PRO A 46 15.46 -14.90 -4.97
C PRO A 46 14.51 -13.98 -4.20
N ASP A 47 13.95 -12.95 -4.85
CA ASP A 47 13.05 -11.98 -4.20
C ASP A 47 11.66 -12.60 -3.93
N TRP A 48 11.31 -13.69 -4.62
CA TRP A 48 10.03 -14.38 -4.46
C TRP A 48 10.07 -15.55 -3.47
N GLN A 49 11.25 -16.05 -3.09
CA GLN A 49 11.41 -17.26 -2.25
C GLN A 49 10.57 -17.21 -0.97
N ASP A 50 10.59 -16.09 -0.24
CA ASP A 50 9.86 -15.94 1.03
C ASP A 50 8.35 -15.78 0.84
N LEU A 51 7.88 -15.54 -0.39
CA LEU A 51 6.49 -15.25 -0.73
C LEU A 51 5.75 -16.45 -1.31
N ILE A 52 6.47 -17.50 -1.75
CA ILE A 52 5.90 -18.68 -2.43
C ILE A 52 4.86 -19.40 -1.56
N ASP A 53 5.12 -19.50 -0.25
CA ASP A 53 4.27 -20.26 0.69
C ASP A 53 3.26 -19.39 1.46
N ILE A 54 3.05 -18.14 1.04
CA ILE A 54 2.06 -17.28 1.69
C ILE A 54 0.65 -17.82 1.46
N ASP A 55 0.01 -18.21 2.56
CA ASP A 55 -1.39 -18.61 2.56
C ASP A 55 -2.32 -17.38 2.48
N TRP A 56 -2.62 -16.97 1.25
CA TRP A 56 -3.52 -15.86 0.95
C TRP A 56 -4.95 -16.09 1.42
N SER A 57 -5.36 -17.31 1.77
CA SER A 57 -6.70 -17.56 2.33
C SER A 57 -6.90 -16.91 3.71
N LYS A 58 -5.79 -16.64 4.42
CA LYS A 58 -5.78 -15.93 5.71
C LYS A 58 -5.62 -14.42 5.55
N ALA A 59 -5.47 -13.91 4.33
CA ALA A 59 -5.30 -12.48 4.10
C ALA A 59 -6.58 -11.73 4.50
N VAL A 60 -6.44 -10.76 5.39
CA VAL A 60 -7.55 -9.89 5.80
C VAL A 60 -7.48 -8.61 4.99
N ALA A 61 -8.47 -8.36 4.15
CA ALA A 61 -8.62 -7.08 3.48
C ALA A 61 -8.92 -5.99 4.53
N VAL A 62 -7.93 -5.12 4.79
CA VAL A 62 -8.08 -3.99 5.71
C VAL A 62 -8.51 -2.77 4.92
N THR A 63 -9.81 -2.47 4.91
CA THR A 63 -10.30 -1.18 4.42
C THR A 63 -10.09 -0.14 5.52
N PRO A 64 -9.24 0.89 5.32
CA PRO A 64 -9.09 1.93 6.31
C PRO A 64 -10.44 2.63 6.53
N PRO A 65 -10.87 2.83 7.78
CA PRO A 65 -12.14 3.50 8.04
C PRO A 65 -12.08 4.92 7.47
N GLN A 66 -13.17 5.33 6.81
CA GLN A 66 -13.31 6.71 6.36
C GLN A 66 -13.26 7.65 7.57
N LYS A 67 -12.38 8.65 7.49
CA LYS A 67 -12.24 9.68 8.53
C LYS A 67 -13.16 10.84 8.17
N THR A 68 -14.07 11.18 9.06
CA THR A 68 -14.87 12.40 8.92
C THR A 68 -14.07 13.59 9.42
N ALA A 69 -13.82 14.58 8.56
CA ALA A 69 -13.19 15.83 8.96
C ALA A 69 -14.21 16.67 9.75
N ILE A 70 -14.02 16.75 11.06
CA ILE A 70 -14.83 17.57 11.96
C ILE A 70 -13.95 18.59 12.68
N SER A 71 -14.51 19.75 13.00
CA SER A 71 -13.87 20.73 13.87
C SER A 71 -14.30 20.46 15.31
N ILE A 72 -13.36 20.10 16.17
CA ILE A 72 -13.57 19.89 17.61
C ILE A 72 -12.65 20.80 18.41
N ARG A 73 -13.09 21.22 19.59
CA ARG A 73 -12.24 21.92 20.56
C ARG A 73 -11.73 20.90 21.57
N LEU A 74 -10.43 20.96 21.83
CA LEU A 74 -9.72 20.15 22.82
C LEU A 74 -8.96 21.11 23.74
N ASP A 75 -8.74 20.70 24.98
CA ASP A 75 -7.95 21.46 25.94
C ASP A 75 -6.49 21.58 25.47
N GLU A 76 -5.85 22.68 25.84
CA GLU A 76 -4.51 23.04 25.38
C GLU A 76 -3.46 22.03 25.82
N ASP A 77 -3.54 21.57 27.07
CA ASP A 77 -2.65 20.56 27.65
C ASP A 77 -2.70 19.21 26.91
N ILE A 78 -3.89 18.79 26.49
CA ILE A 78 -4.09 17.59 25.68
C ILE A 78 -3.42 17.76 24.31
N VAL A 79 -3.67 18.89 23.65
CA VAL A 79 -3.10 19.15 22.32
C VAL A 79 -1.59 19.19 22.38
N ASP A 80 -1.02 19.85 23.40
CA ASP A 80 0.42 19.99 23.56
C ASP A 80 1.09 18.66 23.90
N PHE A 81 0.47 17.84 24.77
CA PHE A 81 0.93 16.48 25.03
C PHE A 81 1.05 15.67 23.74
N PHE A 82 0.01 15.65 22.90
CA PHE A 82 0.06 14.89 21.65
C PHE A 82 1.02 15.51 20.62
N LYS A 83 1.13 16.84 20.55
CA LYS A 83 2.10 17.49 19.64
C LYS A 83 3.55 17.18 20.02
N ALA A 84 3.87 17.10 21.31
CA ALA A 84 5.21 16.77 21.79
C ALA A 84 5.70 15.40 21.27
N THR A 85 4.77 14.50 20.96
CA THR A 85 5.08 13.17 20.43
C THR A 85 5.43 13.18 18.92
N GLY A 86 5.35 14.32 18.23
CA GLY A 86 5.81 14.52 16.85
C GLY A 86 4.73 14.40 15.76
N LYS A 87 5.16 14.20 14.51
CA LYS A 87 4.27 14.10 13.33
C LYS A 87 3.20 13.03 13.54
N GLY A 88 1.95 13.33 13.16
CA GLY A 88 0.83 12.39 13.30
C GLY A 88 0.11 12.43 14.65
N TYR A 89 0.28 13.49 15.44
CA TYR A 89 -0.42 13.70 16.71
C TYR A 89 -1.96 13.53 16.59
N GLN A 90 -2.58 14.04 15.51
CA GLN A 90 -4.01 13.84 15.24
C GLN A 90 -4.41 12.37 15.07
N THR A 91 -3.55 11.55 14.45
CA THR A 91 -3.82 10.11 14.30
C THR A 91 -3.76 9.40 15.65
N ARG A 92 -2.88 9.84 16.55
CA ARG A 92 -2.79 9.33 17.92
C ARG A 92 -4.00 9.72 18.76
N ILE A 93 -4.46 10.96 18.67
CA ILE A 93 -5.73 11.40 19.29
C ILE A 93 -6.86 10.48 18.84
N ASN A 94 -6.99 10.24 17.54
CA ASN A 94 -8.03 9.36 17.00
C ASN A 94 -7.90 7.90 17.50
N ALA A 95 -6.68 7.37 17.64
CA ALA A 95 -6.46 6.03 18.18
C ALA A 95 -6.92 5.89 19.63
N VAL A 96 -6.65 6.90 20.47
CA VAL A 96 -7.10 6.92 21.87
C VAL A 96 -8.62 6.99 21.95
N LEU A 97 -9.26 7.87 21.18
CA LEU A 97 -10.72 7.96 21.10
C LEU A 97 -11.33 6.62 20.64
N ARG A 98 -10.71 5.96 19.66
CA ARG A 98 -11.16 4.65 19.18
C ARG A 98 -11.07 3.57 20.25
N HIS A 99 -10.01 3.57 21.05
CA HIS A 99 -9.84 2.65 22.16
C HIS A 99 -10.95 2.84 23.21
N PHE A 100 -11.18 4.10 23.62
CA PHE A 100 -12.23 4.45 24.57
C PHE A 100 -13.62 3.97 24.10
N VAL A 101 -13.97 4.23 22.83
CA VAL A 101 -15.25 3.79 22.25
C VAL A 101 -15.38 2.26 22.23
N THR A 102 -14.29 1.55 21.92
CA THR A 102 -14.28 0.08 21.89
C THR A 102 -14.54 -0.50 23.27
N GLU A 103 -13.86 0.01 24.30
CA GLU A 103 -14.02 -0.44 25.68
C GLU A 103 -15.45 -0.18 26.20
N GLN A 104 -15.97 1.03 25.95
CA GLN A 104 -17.35 1.39 26.32
C GLN A 104 -18.40 0.49 25.66
N LYS A 105 -18.18 0.08 24.40
CA LYS A 105 -19.07 -0.87 23.72
C LYS A 105 -19.00 -2.28 24.30
N ARG A 106 -17.82 -2.69 24.76
CA ARG A 106 -17.62 -4.00 25.40
C ARG A 106 -18.31 -4.08 26.76
N SER A 107 -18.20 -3.02 27.56
CA SER A 107 -18.83 -2.95 28.90
C SER A 107 -20.36 -2.87 28.88
N LYS A 108 -20.96 -2.45 27.76
CA LYS A 108 -22.43 -2.34 27.60
C LYS A 108 -23.08 -3.59 26.98
N ARG A 109 -22.29 -4.61 26.66
CA ARG A 109 -22.74 -5.91 26.16
C ARG A 109 -22.81 -6.91 27.31
#